data_AF-A0A453TBH3-F1
#
_entry.id   AF-A0A453TBH3-F1
#
_cell.length_a   1.000
_cell.length_b   1.000
_cell.length_c   1.000
_cell.angle_alpha   90.00
_cell.angle_beta   90.00
_cell.angle_gamma   90.00
#
_symmetry.space_group_name_H-M   'P 1'
#
loop_
_entity.id
_entity.type
_entity.pdbx_description
1 polymer ?
#
loop_
_entity_poly.entity_id
_entity_poly.type
_entity_poly.pdbx_seq_one_letter_code
_entity_poly.pdbx_strand_id
1 'polypeptide(L)'
;MGLEKRSVAIIGAGVSGLAACKHLLERGCRPVVFEAGDAVGGVWPSAMEGTRLQAPRHMYRYSDFPWPDSVTEMFPNQRQVADYLHAYARRFDVLDCVRLGHRVTGMEYVGVAEEEVAAWDEWAGCGEAFGSGDGEWRLTVADAEGHIEVTT
;
A
#
# COMPACT_ATOMS: atom_id res chain seq x y z
N MET A 1 12.66 -10.51 17.81
CA MET A 1 13.42 -9.49 17.06
C MET A 1 12.45 -8.36 16.74
N GLY A 2 12.75 -7.11 17.11
CA GLY A 2 11.81 -5.99 16.93
C GLY A 2 11.51 -5.72 15.45
N LEU A 3 10.29 -5.24 15.15
CA LEU A 3 9.88 -4.85 13.78
C LEU A 3 10.71 -3.68 13.21
N GLU A 4 11.39 -2.97 14.12
CA GLU A 4 12.09 -1.74 13.85
C GLU A 4 13.26 -2.00 12.89
N LYS A 5 13.30 -1.26 11.77
CA LYS A 5 14.26 -1.38 10.65
C LYS A 5 14.01 -2.45 9.58
N ARG A 6 12.89 -3.18 9.60
CA ARG A 6 12.54 -4.07 8.46
C ARG A 6 12.11 -3.24 7.24
N SER A 7 12.67 -3.56 6.07
CA SER A 7 12.17 -3.07 4.78
C SER A 7 10.92 -3.85 4.39
N VAL A 8 9.86 -3.16 4.00
CA VAL A 8 8.57 -3.79 3.64
C VAL A 8 8.06 -3.18 2.34
N ALA A 9 7.90 -3.99 1.29
CA ALA A 9 7.24 -3.54 0.08
C ALA A 9 5.70 -3.67 0.22
N ILE A 10 4.98 -2.65 -0.24
CA ILE A 10 3.52 -2.61 -0.32
C ILE A 10 3.14 -2.40 -1.78
N ILE A 11 2.25 -3.23 -2.30
CA ILE A 11 1.81 -3.16 -3.69
C ILE A 11 0.42 -2.50 -3.74
N GLY A 12 0.37 -1.28 -4.26
CA GLY A 12 -0.80 -0.43 -4.39
C GLY A 12 -0.94 0.61 -3.27
N ALA A 13 -1.20 1.85 -3.64
CA ALA A 13 -1.49 2.99 -2.76
C ALA A 13 -2.99 3.30 -2.68
N GLY A 14 -3.83 2.26 -2.70
CA GLY A 14 -5.26 2.35 -2.39
C GLY A 14 -5.53 2.44 -0.88
N VAL A 15 -6.80 2.36 -0.49
CA VAL A 15 -7.24 2.47 0.92
C VAL A 15 -6.46 1.52 1.85
N SER A 16 -6.29 0.26 1.45
CA SER A 16 -5.53 -0.73 2.22
C SER A 16 -4.04 -0.40 2.31
N GLY A 17 -3.41 -0.04 1.20
CA GLY A 17 -1.98 0.26 1.14
C GLY A 17 -1.59 1.49 1.97
N LEU A 18 -2.42 2.53 1.93
CA LEU A 18 -2.21 3.72 2.76
C LEU A 18 -2.27 3.39 4.25
N ALA A 19 -3.27 2.61 4.69
CA ALA A 19 -3.40 2.20 6.08
C ALA A 19 -2.22 1.29 6.51
N ALA A 20 -1.81 0.34 5.66
CA ALA A 20 -0.69 -0.55 5.93
C ALA A 20 0.62 0.24 6.08
N CYS A 21 0.89 1.17 5.15
CA CYS A 21 2.09 2.00 5.19
C CYS A 21 2.15 2.82 6.48
N LYS A 22 1.06 3.51 6.84
CA LYS A 22 0.97 4.28 8.09
C LYS A 22 1.26 3.41 9.31
N HIS A 23 0.67 2.21 9.40
CA HIS A 23 0.88 1.30 10.52
C HIS A 23 2.32 0.77 10.61
N LEU A 24 2.98 0.56 9.48
CA LEU A 24 4.38 0.14 9.42
C LEU A 24 5.32 1.27 9.82
N LEU A 25 5.07 2.50 9.39
CA LEU A 25 5.80 3.69 9.83
C LEU A 25 5.74 3.87 11.35
N GLU A 26 4.55 3.74 11.95
CA GLU A 26 4.38 3.84 13.41
C GLU A 26 5.14 2.78 14.22
N ARG A 27 5.47 1.65 13.58
CA ARG A 27 6.26 0.55 14.19
C ARG A 27 7.74 0.65 13.88
N GLY A 28 8.20 1.76 13.28
CA GLY A 28 9.60 1.98 12.93
C GLY A 28 10.11 1.12 11.77
N CYS A 29 9.22 0.55 10.96
CA CYS A 29 9.59 -0.12 9.71
C CYS A 29 9.93 0.90 8.62
N ARG A 30 10.49 0.43 7.50
CA ARG A 30 10.80 1.22 6.31
C ARG A 30 9.96 0.73 5.12
N PRO A 31 8.69 1.14 5.04
CA PRO A 31 7.85 0.72 3.93
C PRO A 31 8.21 1.45 2.63
N VAL A 32 8.05 0.76 1.50
CA VAL A 32 8.02 1.36 0.15
C VAL A 32 6.74 0.90 -0.52
N VAL A 33 5.92 1.85 -0.98
CA VAL A 33 4.66 1.59 -1.66
C VAL A 33 4.86 1.77 -3.16
N PHE A 34 4.61 0.74 -3.95
CA PHE A 34 4.62 0.81 -5.41
C PHE A 34 3.18 0.97 -5.91
N GLU A 35 2.89 2.07 -6.60
CA GLU A 35 1.57 2.35 -7.18
C GLU A 35 1.69 2.48 -8.69
N ALA A 36 0.86 1.74 -9.42
CA ALA A 36 0.88 1.73 -10.88
C ALA A 36 0.25 2.99 -11.49
N GLY A 37 -0.69 3.62 -10.79
CA GLY A 37 -1.30 4.89 -11.18
C GLY A 37 -0.44 6.11 -10.87
N ASP A 38 -0.92 7.27 -11.30
CA ASP A 38 -0.30 8.59 -11.11
C ASP A 38 -0.81 9.30 -9.85
N ALA A 39 -1.69 8.67 -9.07
CA ALA A 39 -2.23 9.20 -7.84
C ALA A 39 -2.50 8.10 -6.80
N VAL A 40 -2.44 8.48 -5.52
CA VAL A 40 -2.90 7.64 -4.41
C VAL A 40 -4.42 7.62 -4.31
N GLY A 41 -4.97 6.61 -3.63
CA GLY A 41 -6.41 6.47 -3.40
C GLY A 41 -7.05 5.32 -4.19
N GLY A 42 -6.26 4.61 -5.01
CA GLY A 42 -6.68 3.39 -5.70
C GLY A 42 -7.77 3.67 -6.74
N VAL A 43 -8.97 3.13 -6.53
CA VAL A 43 -10.07 3.26 -7.49
C VAL A 43 -10.69 4.66 -7.55
N TRP A 44 -10.48 5.48 -6.52
CA TRP A 44 -11.22 6.74 -6.37
C TRP A 44 -10.81 7.86 -7.34
N PRO A 45 -9.50 8.09 -7.60
CA PRO A 45 -9.09 9.09 -8.59
C PRO A 45 -9.59 8.81 -10.02
N SER A 46 -9.76 7.53 -10.38
CA SER A 46 -10.21 7.10 -11.71
C SER A 46 -11.69 6.69 -11.77
N ALA A 47 -12.43 6.83 -10.66
CA ALA A 47 -13.84 6.50 -10.60
C ALA A 47 -14.66 7.41 -11.53
N MET A 48 -15.71 6.83 -12.11
CA MET A 48 -16.61 7.56 -13.01
C MET A 48 -17.24 8.76 -12.32
N GLU A 49 -17.51 9.80 -13.10
CA GLU A 49 -18.22 10.96 -12.58
C GLU A 49 -19.61 10.56 -12.07
N GLY A 50 -19.93 11.02 -10.85
CA GLY A 50 -21.18 10.66 -10.16
C GLY A 50 -21.06 9.47 -9.22
N THR A 51 -19.94 8.73 -9.22
CA THR A 51 -19.68 7.70 -8.20
C THR A 51 -19.65 8.33 -6.80
N ARG A 52 -20.31 7.67 -5.84
CA ARG A 52 -20.41 8.09 -4.44
C ARG A 52 -20.20 6.90 -3.51
N LEU A 53 -19.87 7.19 -2.25
CA LEU A 53 -19.89 6.18 -1.21
C LEU A 53 -21.28 5.54 -1.07
N GLN A 54 -21.31 4.22 -0.91
CA GLN A 54 -22.54 3.47 -0.62
C GLN A 54 -22.84 3.41 0.88
N ALA A 55 -21.83 3.67 1.73
CA ALA A 55 -21.96 3.75 3.17
C ALA A 55 -21.81 5.21 3.66
N PRO A 56 -22.42 5.57 4.79
CA PRO A 56 -22.24 6.89 5.38
C PRO A 56 -20.76 7.22 5.63
N ARG A 57 -20.34 8.47 5.41
CA ARG A 57 -18.94 8.89 5.52
C ARG A 57 -18.25 8.46 6.82
N HIS A 58 -18.95 8.49 7.95
CA HIS A 58 -18.38 8.12 9.25
C HIS A 58 -18.04 6.63 9.37
N MET A 59 -18.58 5.77 8.51
CA MET A 59 -18.22 4.35 8.40
C MET A 59 -17.06 4.11 7.43
N TYR A 60 -16.73 5.10 6.57
CA TYR A 60 -15.66 5.01 5.57
C TYR A 60 -14.43 5.88 5.93
N ARG A 61 -14.30 6.30 7.20
CA ARG A 61 -13.11 7.01 7.68
C ARG A 61 -12.10 6.06 8.29
N TYR A 62 -10.84 6.48 8.35
CA TYR A 62 -9.86 5.85 9.21
C TYR A 62 -10.17 6.23 10.65
N SER A 63 -9.86 5.33 11.59
CA SER A 63 -10.22 5.48 13.00
C SER A 63 -9.61 6.72 13.66
N ASP A 64 -8.45 7.16 13.16
CA ASP A 64 -7.63 8.26 13.66
C ASP A 64 -7.61 9.49 12.73
N PHE A 65 -8.41 9.47 11.66
CA PHE A 65 -8.47 10.57 10.70
C PHE A 65 -9.93 10.86 10.30
N PRO A 66 -10.59 11.85 10.93
CA PRO A 66 -11.95 12.20 10.59
C PRO A 66 -12.02 12.89 9.22
N TRP A 67 -13.20 12.87 8.62
CA TRP A 67 -13.51 13.72 7.46
C TRP A 67 -13.38 15.20 7.85
N PRO A 68 -12.89 16.07 6.94
CA PRO A 68 -12.87 17.50 7.18
C PRO A 68 -14.29 18.06 7.30
N ASP A 69 -14.46 19.12 8.10
CA ASP A 69 -15.77 19.77 8.34
C ASP A 69 -16.40 20.34 7.06
N SER A 70 -15.58 20.61 6.04
CA SER A 70 -16.04 21.05 4.71
C SER A 70 -16.82 19.98 3.95
N VAL A 71 -16.63 18.69 4.26
CA VAL A 71 -17.38 17.58 3.64
C VAL A 71 -18.63 17.31 4.47
N THR A 72 -19.73 17.94 4.06
CA THR A 72 -21.02 17.89 4.77
C THR A 72 -21.91 16.72 4.34
N GLU A 73 -21.65 16.16 3.16
CA GLU A 73 -22.47 15.11 2.54
C GLU A 73 -22.41 13.79 3.35
N MET A 74 -23.56 13.14 3.48
CA MET A 74 -23.63 11.81 4.09
C MET A 74 -22.91 10.76 3.25
N PHE A 75 -22.96 10.91 1.92
CA PHE A 75 -22.35 10.02 0.92
C PHE A 75 -21.44 10.84 -0.02
N PRO A 76 -20.19 11.09 0.40
CA PRO A 76 -19.21 11.82 -0.38
C PRO A 76 -19.03 11.24 -1.78
N ASN A 77 -18.78 12.13 -2.73
CA ASN A 77 -18.51 11.75 -4.11
C ASN A 77 -17.04 11.33 -4.29
N GLN A 78 -16.73 10.76 -5.45
CA GLN A 78 -15.43 10.25 -5.82
C GLN A 78 -14.28 11.25 -5.62
N ARG A 79 -14.50 12.54 -5.92
CA ARG A 79 -13.48 13.59 -5.73
C ARG A 79 -13.22 13.81 -4.24
N GLN A 80 -14.28 13.93 -3.45
CA GLN A 80 -14.17 14.10 -2.00
C GLN A 80 -13.47 12.91 -1.33
N VAL A 81 -13.72 11.68 -1.80
CA VAL A 81 -13.02 10.50 -1.28
C VAL A 81 -11.56 10.49 -1.70
N ALA A 82 -11.23 10.81 -2.95
CA ALA A 82 -9.85 10.91 -3.42
C ALA A 82 -9.07 11.97 -2.61
N ASP A 83 -9.67 13.16 -2.39
CA ASP A 83 -9.08 14.24 -1.60
C ASP A 83 -8.85 13.81 -0.14
N TYR A 84 -9.80 13.10 0.46
CA TYR A 84 -9.67 12.57 1.82
C TYR A 84 -8.52 11.56 1.94
N LEU A 85 -8.40 10.63 0.98
CA LEU A 85 -7.33 9.63 0.97
C LEU A 85 -5.95 10.28 0.74
N HIS A 86 -5.89 11.28 -0.14
CA HIS A 86 -4.67 12.06 -0.36
C HIS A 86 -4.29 12.86 0.90
N ALA A 87 -5.26 13.49 1.56
CA ALA A 87 -5.04 14.22 2.82
C ALA A 87 -4.56 13.30 3.94
N TYR A 88 -5.12 12.08 4.04
CA TYR A 88 -4.64 11.06 4.97
C TYR A 88 -3.18 10.68 4.68
N ALA A 89 -2.87 10.37 3.41
CA ALA A 89 -1.52 9.97 3.02
C ALA A 89 -0.49 11.07 3.35
N ARG A 90 -0.84 12.34 3.10
CA ARG A 90 -0.01 13.49 3.43
C ARG A 90 0.14 13.70 4.95
N ARG A 91 -0.94 13.52 5.72
CA ARG A 91 -0.97 13.78 7.16
C ARG A 91 -0.04 12.85 7.96
N PHE A 92 0.17 11.64 7.45
CA PHE A 92 0.93 10.58 8.11
C PHE A 92 2.21 10.22 7.34
N ASP A 93 2.72 11.13 6.52
CA ASP A 93 3.99 11.00 5.77
C ASP A 93 4.07 9.76 4.86
N VAL A 94 2.92 9.19 4.49
CA VAL A 94 2.83 8.03 3.61
C VAL A 94 3.24 8.41 2.18
N LEU A 95 2.98 9.64 1.74
CA LEU A 95 3.34 10.08 0.39
C LEU A 95 4.84 9.95 0.12
N ASP A 96 5.70 10.16 1.13
CA ASP A 96 7.15 10.03 0.99
C ASP A 96 7.61 8.58 0.77
N CYS A 97 6.74 7.62 1.08
CA CYS A 97 6.97 6.20 0.86
C CYS A 97 6.44 5.70 -0.48
N VAL A 98 5.67 6.52 -1.22
CA VAL A 98 4.97 6.08 -2.45
C VAL A 98 5.78 6.40 -3.69
N ARG A 99 6.01 5.37 -4.51
CA ARG A 99 6.52 5.47 -5.88
C ARG A 99 5.34 5.33 -6.84
N LEU A 100 4.82 6.47 -7.31
CA LEU A 100 3.76 6.54 -8.32
C LEU A 100 4.28 6.18 -9.71
N GLY A 101 3.41 5.68 -10.59
CA GLY A 101 3.79 5.21 -11.92
C GLY A 101 4.74 4.01 -11.92
N HIS A 102 4.84 3.27 -10.81
CA HIS A 102 5.69 2.10 -10.67
C HIS A 102 4.81 0.84 -10.51
N ARG A 103 4.67 0.11 -11.62
CA ARG A 103 3.88 -1.13 -11.67
C ARG A 103 4.75 -2.32 -11.30
N VAL A 104 4.40 -3.02 -10.23
CA VAL A 104 4.97 -4.35 -9.97
C VAL A 104 4.41 -5.34 -11.01
N THR A 105 5.29 -6.01 -11.74
CA THR A 105 4.95 -6.97 -12.80
C THR A 105 5.36 -8.41 -12.46
N GLY A 106 6.22 -8.58 -11.46
CA GLY A 106 6.66 -9.88 -10.98
C GLY A 106 7.21 -9.79 -9.56
N MET A 107 7.25 -10.93 -8.89
CA MET A 107 7.81 -11.07 -7.56
C MET A 107 8.39 -12.48 -7.42
N GLU A 108 9.61 -12.59 -6.92
CA GLU A 108 10.28 -13.85 -6.63
C GLU A 108 10.85 -13.83 -5.21
N TYR A 109 10.83 -14.98 -4.54
CA TYR A 109 11.51 -15.14 -3.25
C TYR A 109 12.88 -15.74 -3.49
N VAL A 110 13.93 -15.09 -3.00
CA VAL A 110 15.32 -15.51 -3.21
C VAL A 110 15.98 -15.83 -1.87
N GLY A 111 16.88 -16.81 -1.87
CA GLY A 111 17.62 -17.25 -0.67
C GLY A 111 17.21 -18.62 -0.13
N VAL A 112 16.09 -19.16 -0.61
CA VAL A 112 15.59 -20.51 -0.27
C VAL A 112 15.33 -21.29 -1.57
N ALA A 113 15.50 -22.61 -1.55
CA ALA A 113 15.28 -23.46 -2.73
C ALA A 113 13.81 -23.40 -3.19
N GLU A 114 13.58 -23.42 -4.50
CA GLU A 114 12.22 -23.30 -5.06
C GLU A 114 11.32 -24.45 -4.60
N GLU A 115 11.87 -25.65 -4.45
CA GLU A 115 11.16 -26.82 -3.92
C GLU A 115 10.71 -26.62 -2.47
N GLU A 116 11.49 -25.88 -1.68
CA GLU A 116 11.17 -25.57 -0.29
C GLU A 116 10.09 -24.48 -0.21
N VAL A 117 10.21 -23.42 -1.01
CA VAL A 117 9.16 -22.38 -1.11
C VAL A 117 7.83 -22.97 -1.59
N ALA A 118 7.87 -23.88 -2.57
CA ALA A 118 6.69 -24.57 -3.09
C ALA A 118 6.04 -25.51 -2.07
N ALA A 119 6.79 -25.95 -1.04
CA ALA A 119 6.30 -26.79 0.04
C ALA A 119 5.73 -25.99 1.23
N TRP A 120 5.77 -24.65 1.19
CA TRP A 120 5.25 -23.81 2.27
C TRP A 120 3.73 -23.76 2.28
N ASP A 121 3.12 -24.32 3.32
CA ASP A 121 1.68 -24.19 3.60
C ASP A 121 1.33 -22.85 4.30
N GLU A 122 2.31 -22.22 4.93
CA GLU A 122 2.17 -20.95 5.67
C GLU A 122 3.19 -19.89 5.22
N TRP A 123 2.98 -18.64 5.63
CA TRP A 123 3.86 -17.52 5.30
C TRP A 123 5.32 -17.81 5.66
N ALA A 124 6.21 -17.57 4.69
CA ALA A 124 7.65 -17.80 4.84
C ALA A 124 8.01 -19.18 5.45
N GLY A 125 7.17 -20.20 5.22
CA GLY A 125 7.35 -21.57 5.67
C GLY A 125 7.17 -21.84 7.17
N CYS A 126 6.90 -20.81 7.97
CA CYS A 126 6.84 -20.93 9.44
C CYS A 126 5.69 -20.15 10.09
N GLY A 127 4.83 -19.51 9.30
CA GLY A 127 3.69 -18.73 9.80
C GLY A 127 4.05 -17.33 10.31
N GLU A 128 5.34 -17.02 10.41
CA GLU A 128 5.84 -15.72 10.85
C GLU A 128 5.97 -14.74 9.67
N ALA A 129 5.59 -13.47 9.90
CA ALA A 129 5.52 -12.46 8.85
C ALA A 129 6.85 -12.16 8.13
N PHE A 130 8.00 -12.48 8.75
CA PHE A 130 9.34 -12.23 8.21
C PHE A 130 10.17 -13.50 8.03
N GLY A 131 9.58 -14.68 8.25
CA GLY A 131 10.30 -15.95 8.18
C GLY A 131 11.48 -16.07 9.15
N SER A 132 12.34 -17.05 8.87
CA SER A 132 13.65 -17.23 9.50
C SER A 132 14.65 -16.12 9.14
N GLY A 133 14.37 -15.35 8.08
CA GLY A 133 15.29 -14.36 7.52
C GLY A 133 16.31 -14.94 6.53
N ASP A 134 16.12 -16.18 6.09
CA ASP A 134 17.01 -16.88 5.15
C ASP A 134 16.84 -16.40 3.70
N GLY A 135 15.83 -15.58 3.43
CA GLY A 135 15.57 -15.03 2.11
C GLY A 135 14.82 -13.71 2.12
N GLU A 136 14.71 -13.13 0.94
CA GLU A 136 14.09 -11.83 0.69
C GLU A 136 13.21 -11.87 -0.56
N TRP A 137 12.20 -11.01 -0.59
CA TRP A 137 11.38 -10.82 -1.77
C TRP A 137 12.06 -9.84 -2.71
N ARG A 138 12.10 -10.20 -3.98
CA ARG A 138 12.59 -9.35 -5.04
C ARG A 138 11.45 -9.05 -6.00
N LEU A 139 11.26 -7.77 -6.28
CA LEU A 139 10.19 -7.28 -7.14
C LEU A 139 10.73 -6.87 -8.50
N THR A 140 10.01 -7.25 -9.55
CA THR A 140 10.19 -6.70 -10.89
C THR A 140 9.21 -5.55 -11.04
N VAL A 141 9.71 -4.34 -11.27
CA VAL A 141 8.92 -3.11 -11.30
C VAL A 141 9.15 -2.40 -12.63
N ALA A 142 8.07 -2.08 -13.34
CA ALA A 142 8.09 -1.24 -14.53
C ALA A 142 7.71 0.19 -14.16
N ASP A 143 8.54 1.17 -14.49
CA ASP A 143 8.18 2.60 -14.35
C ASP A 143 7.20 3.06 -15.46
N ALA A 144 6.79 4.32 -15.41
CA ALA A 144 5.85 4.90 -16.37
C ALA A 144 6.41 5.00 -17.80
N GLU A 145 7.74 4.93 -17.96
CA GLU A 145 8.46 4.96 -19.23
C GLU A 145 8.72 3.54 -19.78
N GLY A 146 8.39 2.51 -19.00
CA GLY A 146 8.57 1.10 -19.34
C GLY A 146 9.95 0.57 -18.99
N HIS A 147 10.78 1.33 -18.27
CA HIS A 147 12.02 0.80 -17.73
C HIS A 147 11.73 -0.21 -16.63
N ILE A 148 12.42 -1.34 -16.69
CA ILE A 148 12.26 -2.42 -15.72
C ILE A 148 13.42 -2.35 -14.73
N GLU A 149 13.10 -2.18 -13.46
CA GLU A 149 14.04 -2.32 -12.36
C GLU A 149 13.69 -3.54 -11.50
N VAL A 150 14.73 -4.12 -10.91
CA VAL A 150 14.61 -5.22 -9.95
C VAL A 150 15.03 -4.67 -8.60
N THR A 151 14.11 -4.68 -7.63
CA THR A 151 14.33 -4.09 -6.30
C THR A 151 14.09 -5.12 -5.20
N THR A 152 14.75 -4.91 -4.08
CA THR A 152 14.70 -5.74 -2.86
C THR A 152 14.22 -4.92 -1.69
#